data_AF-A0A0F9HAW2-F1
#
_entry.id   AF-A0A0F9HAW2-F1
#
_cell.length_a   1.000
_cell.length_b   1.000
_cell.length_c   1.000
_cell.angle_alpha   90.00
_cell.angle_beta   90.00
_cell.angle_gamma   90.00
#
_symmetry.space_group_name_H-M   'P 1'
#
loop_
_entity.id
_entity.type
_entity.pdbx_description
1 polymer ?
#
loop_
_entity_poly.entity_id
_entity_poly.type
_entity_poly.pdbx_seq_one_letter_code
_entity_poly.pdbx_strand_id
1 'polypeptide(L)'
;MSSSMISVQGELSRQIGDRWASTTTGAGDSTSLIDTALKAKADDWIQDEPYIMLTEEPAGAAAIYDIRKVSSLDNSTGDLTVLAFSAAPGTGIDYELHRLFHPDDKNRALVFAARNGFPAIHEKVRDESFVAGNWLTDGSFEIWTSTSALTNFTTSGITLTQTSTANLFKHGTYSAKISGSTGYLEQTVAEWDDLKHLAGRNVTLSCQVHSNTADDLRIAIVYDGTNIEYSDYHPGDSAWTTDSEPLKVQIAIDDNPTAIKFRIYHDTAAGVSYVDDFRLIGPDGARLYIGGLGLAQNVPHQVSVEQSNYNQRDPWLRLDMTQFNFEDGYMTTPGLKDRRLRIEGMGYLDFLASGSSSTAWTATININSPQTDILVAQAALYLYTWMSMPNFDSGTTERFQQGMGFWQGT
;
A
#
# COMPACT_ATOMS: atom_id res chain seq x y z
N MET A 1 0.17 3.76 -8.70
CA MET A 1 -1.05 4.01 -9.52
C MET A 1 -1.99 2.87 -9.25
N SER A 2 -3.24 3.15 -8.89
CA SER A 2 -4.25 2.16 -8.53
C SER A 2 -5.51 2.34 -9.38
N SER A 3 -6.24 1.24 -9.61
CA SER A 3 -7.54 1.23 -10.27
C SER A 3 -8.65 1.01 -9.24
N SER A 4 -9.81 1.63 -9.42
CA SER A 4 -10.97 1.46 -8.54
C SER A 4 -11.82 0.25 -8.94
N MET A 5 -12.47 -0.38 -7.95
CA MET A 5 -13.40 -1.49 -8.18
C MET A 5 -14.47 -1.12 -9.21
N ILE A 6 -15.12 0.03 -9.05
CA ILE A 6 -16.17 0.50 -9.97
C ILE A 6 -15.65 0.63 -11.42
N SER A 7 -14.43 1.13 -11.63
CA SER A 7 -13.87 1.27 -12.97
C SER A 7 -13.57 -0.09 -13.60
N VAL A 8 -13.03 -1.03 -12.83
CA VAL A 8 -12.69 -2.38 -13.33
C VAL A 8 -13.96 -3.21 -13.55
N GLN A 9 -14.97 -3.07 -12.69
CA GLN A 9 -16.28 -3.69 -12.87
C GLN A 9 -17.00 -3.15 -14.11
N GLY A 10 -16.93 -1.84 -14.37
CA GLY A 10 -17.53 -1.23 -15.55
C GLY A 10 -16.89 -1.78 -16.83
N GLU A 11 -15.58 -2.00 -16.81
CA GLU A 11 -14.84 -2.62 -17.90
C GLU A 11 -15.20 -4.10 -18.08
N LEU A 12 -15.29 -4.87 -16.98
CA LEU A 12 -15.78 -6.25 -17.01
C LEU A 12 -17.17 -6.34 -17.62
N SER A 13 -18.10 -5.52 -17.14
CA SER A 13 -19.48 -5.48 -17.66
C SER A 13 -19.51 -5.11 -19.14
N ARG A 14 -18.62 -4.21 -19.59
CA ARG A 14 -18.49 -3.86 -21.02
C ARG A 14 -17.98 -5.04 -21.85
N GLN A 15 -16.94 -5.75 -21.38
CA GLN A 15 -16.34 -6.87 -22.12
C GLN A 15 -17.28 -8.07 -22.24
N ILE A 16 -18.09 -8.35 -21.23
CA ILE A 16 -19.09 -9.44 -21.27
C ILE A 16 -20.41 -9.02 -21.93
N GLY A 17 -20.53 -7.78 -22.42
CA GLY A 17 -21.76 -7.29 -23.06
C GLY A 17 -22.93 -7.08 -22.08
N ASP A 18 -22.63 -6.94 -20.80
CA ASP A 18 -23.58 -6.86 -19.69
C ASP A 18 -23.72 -5.45 -19.09
N ARG A 19 -23.33 -4.43 -19.86
CA ARG A 19 -23.43 -3.04 -19.44
C ARG A 19 -24.27 -2.27 -20.43
N TRP A 20 -25.28 -1.59 -19.91
CA TRP A 20 -25.87 -0.43 -20.56
C TRP A 20 -25.97 0.68 -19.51
N ALA A 21 -25.53 1.88 -19.85
CA ALA A 21 -25.50 3.01 -18.93
C ALA A 21 -26.29 4.17 -19.52
N SER A 22 -26.98 4.92 -18.68
CA SER A 22 -27.68 6.14 -19.09
C SER A 22 -28.01 7.04 -17.89
N THR A 23 -28.75 8.10 -18.16
CA THR A 23 -29.16 9.12 -17.19
C THR A 23 -30.68 9.24 -17.22
N THR A 24 -31.32 9.20 -16.05
CA THR A 24 -32.78 9.31 -15.95
C THR A 24 -33.31 10.60 -16.55
N THR A 25 -34.37 10.51 -17.36
CA THR A 25 -35.00 11.67 -18.02
C THR A 25 -36.38 12.03 -17.43
N GLY A 26 -36.89 11.24 -16.49
CA GLY A 26 -38.10 11.53 -15.73
C GLY A 26 -37.97 11.16 -14.25
N ALA A 27 -38.83 11.70 -13.41
CA ALA A 27 -38.69 11.61 -11.94
C ALA A 27 -39.01 10.23 -11.32
N GLY A 28 -39.73 9.36 -12.05
CA GLY A 28 -40.16 8.05 -11.53
C GLY A 28 -40.83 8.11 -10.16
N ASP A 29 -40.81 6.98 -9.45
CA ASP A 29 -41.16 6.83 -8.04
C ASP A 29 -40.20 5.82 -7.37
N SER A 30 -40.51 5.32 -6.17
CA SER A 30 -39.65 4.34 -5.50
C SER A 30 -39.53 3.02 -6.27
N THR A 31 -40.50 2.68 -7.11
CA THR A 31 -40.60 1.40 -7.85
C THR A 31 -40.45 1.57 -9.37
N SER A 32 -40.15 2.77 -9.84
CA SER A 32 -40.03 3.09 -11.26
C SER A 32 -38.84 4.00 -11.53
N LEU A 33 -38.13 3.73 -12.62
CA LEU A 33 -37.04 4.56 -13.13
C LEU A 33 -37.32 4.90 -14.58
N ILE A 34 -37.43 6.19 -14.89
CA ILE A 34 -37.86 6.65 -16.21
C ILE A 34 -36.67 7.15 -17.03
N ASP A 35 -36.42 6.48 -18.15
CA ASP A 35 -35.50 6.96 -19.17
C ASP A 35 -36.04 6.74 -20.60
N THR A 36 -36.29 7.84 -21.30
CA THR A 36 -36.72 7.86 -22.70
C THR A 36 -35.77 7.16 -23.67
N ALA A 37 -34.47 7.01 -23.36
CA ALA A 37 -33.53 6.25 -24.19
C ALA A 37 -33.86 4.75 -24.24
N LEU A 38 -34.57 4.23 -23.23
CA LEU A 38 -35.00 2.83 -23.16
C LEU A 38 -36.10 2.48 -24.17
N LYS A 39 -36.82 3.48 -24.70
CA LYS A 39 -37.85 3.27 -25.74
C LYS A 39 -37.29 2.65 -27.02
N ALA A 40 -35.98 2.82 -27.26
CA ALA A 40 -35.30 2.25 -28.42
C ALA A 40 -34.94 0.76 -28.25
N LYS A 41 -35.17 0.17 -27.08
CA LYS A 41 -34.88 -1.23 -26.80
C LYS A 41 -36.04 -2.11 -27.28
N ALA A 42 -35.75 -3.39 -27.52
CA ALA A 42 -36.79 -4.37 -27.84
C ALA A 42 -37.60 -4.73 -26.58
N ASP A 43 -38.82 -5.21 -26.75
CA ASP A 43 -39.72 -5.60 -25.64
C ASP A 43 -39.13 -6.74 -24.79
N ASP A 44 -38.32 -7.62 -25.40
CA ASP A 44 -37.65 -8.76 -24.76
C ASP A 44 -36.22 -8.44 -24.31
N TRP A 45 -35.83 -7.16 -24.29
CA TRP A 45 -34.47 -6.77 -23.95
C TRP A 45 -34.14 -6.96 -22.45
N ILE A 46 -35.14 -6.82 -21.60
CA ILE A 46 -35.10 -7.17 -20.17
C ILE A 46 -35.44 -8.67 -20.04
N GLN A 47 -34.47 -9.47 -19.60
CA GLN A 47 -34.64 -10.92 -19.40
C GLN A 47 -35.16 -11.24 -17.99
N ASP A 48 -35.01 -12.48 -17.52
CA ASP A 48 -35.62 -12.96 -16.27
C ASP A 48 -35.02 -12.36 -14.98
N GLU A 49 -33.72 -12.00 -14.98
CA GLU A 49 -33.00 -11.52 -13.78
C GLU A 49 -32.09 -10.27 -13.99
N PRO A 50 -32.58 -9.16 -14.58
CA PRO A 50 -31.79 -7.92 -14.70
C PRO A 50 -31.77 -7.10 -13.42
N TYR A 51 -30.69 -6.33 -13.25
CA TYR A 51 -30.43 -5.43 -12.13
C TYR A 51 -30.07 -4.04 -12.63
N ILE A 52 -30.55 -3.02 -11.95
CA ILE A 52 -30.02 -1.65 -12.06
C ILE A 52 -29.13 -1.34 -10.86
N MET A 53 -28.16 -0.47 -11.09
CA MET A 53 -27.29 0.10 -10.06
C MET A 53 -27.19 1.60 -10.30
N LEU A 54 -27.44 2.39 -9.26
CA LEU A 54 -27.20 3.84 -9.32
C LEU A 54 -25.70 4.13 -9.26
N THR A 55 -25.18 4.94 -10.18
CA THR A 55 -23.75 5.30 -10.24
C THR A 55 -23.48 6.75 -9.82
N GLU A 56 -24.53 7.49 -9.52
CA GLU A 56 -24.50 8.84 -8.99
C GLU A 56 -25.40 8.91 -7.75
N GLU A 57 -25.06 9.79 -6.82
CA GLU A 57 -25.86 10.02 -5.61
C GLU A 57 -27.14 10.79 -5.95
N PRO A 58 -28.33 10.21 -5.75
CA PRO A 58 -29.59 10.91 -5.95
C PRO A 58 -29.79 12.04 -4.95
N ALA A 59 -30.54 13.07 -5.34
CA ALA A 59 -31.03 14.06 -4.38
C ALA A 59 -32.11 13.43 -3.49
N GLY A 60 -31.73 12.77 -2.40
CA GLY A 60 -32.68 12.09 -1.51
C GLY A 60 -32.06 11.10 -0.53
N ALA A 61 -32.84 10.08 -0.14
CA ALA A 61 -32.42 9.00 0.77
C ALA A 61 -32.05 7.68 0.05
N ALA A 62 -32.08 7.66 -1.28
CA ALA A 62 -31.47 6.60 -2.07
C ALA A 62 -29.96 6.83 -2.09
N ALA A 63 -29.17 5.76 -1.97
CA ALA A 63 -27.72 5.85 -1.92
C ALA A 63 -27.10 5.56 -3.29
N ILE A 64 -25.92 6.12 -3.56
CA ILE A 64 -25.07 5.62 -4.65
C ILE A 64 -24.78 4.13 -4.47
N TYR A 65 -24.69 3.41 -5.58
CA TYR A 65 -24.55 1.95 -5.64
C TYR A 65 -25.73 1.16 -5.06
N ASP A 66 -26.89 1.79 -4.92
CA ASP A 66 -28.10 1.07 -4.59
C ASP A 66 -28.54 0.21 -5.78
N ILE A 67 -28.64 -1.10 -5.54
CA ILE A 67 -28.89 -2.10 -6.58
C ILE A 67 -30.32 -2.62 -6.43
N ARG A 68 -31.08 -2.63 -7.54
CA ARG A 68 -32.45 -3.14 -7.56
C ARG A 68 -32.68 -4.09 -8.72
N LYS A 69 -33.40 -5.17 -8.44
CA LYS A 69 -33.90 -6.07 -9.49
C LYS A 69 -34.94 -5.35 -10.33
N VAL A 70 -34.83 -5.49 -11.64
CA VAL A 70 -35.78 -4.99 -12.63
C VAL A 70 -36.81 -6.09 -12.91
N SER A 71 -38.08 -5.72 -12.91
CA SER A 71 -39.20 -6.65 -13.16
C SER A 71 -39.73 -6.52 -14.58
N SER A 72 -39.71 -5.32 -15.17
CA SER A 72 -40.20 -5.08 -16.52
C SER A 72 -39.71 -3.75 -17.09
N LEU A 73 -39.77 -3.61 -18.41
CA LEU A 73 -39.61 -2.36 -19.14
C LEU A 73 -40.89 -2.09 -19.95
N ASP A 74 -41.44 -0.88 -19.83
CA ASP A 74 -42.44 -0.36 -20.76
C ASP A 74 -41.73 0.46 -21.86
N ASN A 75 -41.59 -0.14 -23.05
CA ASN A 75 -40.91 0.46 -24.19
C ASN A 75 -41.64 1.70 -24.76
N SER A 76 -42.91 1.92 -24.43
CA SER A 76 -43.66 3.10 -24.89
C SER A 76 -43.33 4.37 -24.08
N THR A 77 -43.09 4.20 -22.79
CA THR A 77 -42.80 5.28 -21.84
C THR A 77 -41.32 5.37 -21.46
N GLY A 78 -40.57 4.27 -21.60
CA GLY A 78 -39.21 4.15 -21.09
C GLY A 78 -39.16 3.91 -19.58
N ASP A 79 -40.24 3.36 -19.00
CA ASP A 79 -40.36 3.10 -17.57
C ASP A 79 -39.82 1.71 -17.21
N LEU A 80 -38.79 1.66 -16.37
CA LEU A 80 -38.30 0.44 -15.74
C LEU A 80 -39.00 0.24 -14.40
N THR A 81 -39.79 -0.82 -14.30
CA THR A 81 -40.33 -1.26 -13.02
C THR A 81 -39.26 -2.02 -12.24
N VAL A 82 -38.98 -1.57 -11.02
CA VAL A 82 -37.91 -2.12 -10.19
C VAL A 82 -38.39 -2.40 -8.77
N LEU A 83 -37.67 -3.29 -8.07
CA LEU A 83 -37.86 -3.40 -6.62
C LEU A 83 -37.61 -2.05 -5.96
N ALA A 84 -38.41 -1.75 -4.93
CA ALA A 84 -38.48 -0.42 -4.37
C ALA A 84 -37.12 0.09 -3.86
N PHE A 85 -36.69 1.26 -4.33
CA PHE A 85 -35.67 2.07 -3.69
C PHE A 85 -36.17 2.61 -2.34
N SER A 86 -35.25 2.99 -1.45
CA SER A 86 -35.59 3.67 -0.18
C SER A 86 -36.25 5.03 -0.40
N ALA A 87 -35.99 5.66 -1.55
CA ALA A 87 -36.64 6.87 -2.05
C ALA A 87 -36.60 6.90 -3.59
N ALA A 88 -37.45 7.70 -4.22
CA ALA A 88 -37.42 7.88 -5.66
C ALA A 88 -36.04 8.44 -6.11
N PRO A 89 -35.37 7.84 -7.10
CA PRO A 89 -34.08 8.34 -7.59
C PRO A 89 -34.17 9.76 -8.18
N GLY A 90 -35.31 10.15 -8.76
CA GLY A 90 -35.48 11.46 -9.40
C GLY A 90 -34.98 11.48 -10.84
N THR A 91 -34.71 12.69 -11.36
CA THR A 91 -34.28 12.93 -12.75
C THR A 91 -32.85 13.42 -12.80
N GLY A 92 -32.12 13.11 -13.88
CA GLY A 92 -30.73 13.50 -14.05
C GLY A 92 -29.72 12.62 -13.31
N ILE A 93 -30.15 11.44 -12.85
CA ILE A 93 -29.31 10.47 -12.13
C ILE A 93 -28.71 9.45 -13.10
N ASP A 94 -27.39 9.32 -13.06
CA ASP A 94 -26.66 8.29 -13.78
C ASP A 94 -26.84 6.89 -13.16
N TYR A 95 -27.06 5.89 -14.01
CA TYR A 95 -27.22 4.50 -13.60
C TYR A 95 -26.68 3.53 -14.65
N GLU A 96 -26.48 2.30 -14.20
CA GLU A 96 -26.12 1.16 -15.02
C GLU A 96 -27.19 0.07 -14.93
N LEU A 97 -27.47 -0.57 -16.07
CA LEU A 97 -28.29 -1.75 -16.19
C LEU A 97 -27.38 -2.95 -16.52
N HIS A 98 -27.57 -4.01 -15.75
CA HIS A 98 -26.89 -5.28 -15.85
C HIS A 98 -27.92 -6.39 -16.08
N ARG A 99 -27.78 -7.13 -17.16
CA ARG A 99 -28.76 -8.10 -17.67
C ARG A 99 -28.45 -9.55 -17.31
N LEU A 100 -27.17 -9.88 -17.08
CA LEU A 100 -26.67 -11.23 -16.90
C LEU A 100 -26.28 -11.51 -15.44
N PHE A 101 -25.62 -10.56 -14.78
CA PHE A 101 -25.08 -10.78 -13.43
C PHE A 101 -25.41 -9.64 -12.48
N HIS A 102 -25.65 -10.00 -11.22
CA HIS A 102 -25.71 -9.03 -10.13
C HIS A 102 -24.38 -8.26 -10.03
N PRO A 103 -24.39 -6.94 -9.84
CA PRO A 103 -23.16 -6.14 -9.76
C PRO A 103 -22.18 -6.63 -8.67
N ASP A 104 -22.68 -7.01 -7.49
CA ASP A 104 -21.85 -7.57 -6.42
C ASP A 104 -21.14 -8.89 -6.81
N ASP A 105 -21.75 -9.72 -7.65
CA ASP A 105 -21.12 -10.98 -8.10
C ASP A 105 -19.92 -10.69 -9.00
N LYS A 106 -19.98 -9.60 -9.75
CA LYS A 106 -18.83 -9.11 -10.53
C LYS A 106 -17.70 -8.63 -9.63
N ASN A 107 -18.02 -7.91 -8.54
CA ASN A 107 -17.00 -7.50 -7.57
C ASN A 107 -16.35 -8.72 -6.90
N ARG A 108 -17.15 -9.73 -6.53
CA ARG A 108 -16.62 -11.01 -6.00
C ARG A 108 -15.74 -11.73 -7.02
N ALA A 109 -16.16 -11.79 -8.28
CA ALA A 109 -15.38 -12.37 -9.37
C ALA A 109 -14.05 -11.65 -9.59
N LEU A 110 -14.03 -10.31 -9.47
CA LEU A 110 -12.82 -9.49 -9.56
C LEU A 110 -11.85 -9.75 -8.40
N VAL A 111 -12.35 -9.82 -7.16
CA VAL A 111 -11.53 -10.20 -5.99
C VAL A 111 -10.96 -11.61 -6.15
N PHE A 112 -11.78 -12.56 -6.63
CA PHE A 112 -11.32 -13.92 -6.91
C PHE A 112 -10.24 -13.94 -8.01
N ALA A 113 -10.47 -13.22 -9.10
CA ALA A 113 -9.53 -13.13 -10.22
C ALA A 113 -8.20 -12.50 -9.79
N ALA A 114 -8.23 -11.46 -8.93
CA ALA A 114 -7.02 -10.82 -8.41
C ALA A 114 -6.13 -11.82 -7.66
N ARG A 115 -6.74 -12.66 -6.82
CA ARG A 115 -6.04 -13.69 -6.03
C ARG A 115 -5.53 -14.85 -6.89
N ASN A 116 -6.34 -15.32 -7.85
CA ASN A 116 -5.99 -16.46 -8.70
C ASN A 116 -5.11 -16.09 -9.89
N GLY A 117 -4.96 -14.80 -10.20
CA GLY A 117 -4.14 -14.33 -11.30
C GLY A 117 -2.64 -14.35 -11.00
N PHE A 118 -2.24 -14.54 -9.74
CA PHE A 118 -0.84 -14.66 -9.37
C PHE A 118 -0.20 -15.95 -9.95
N PRO A 119 1.04 -15.92 -10.50
CA PRO A 119 1.95 -14.77 -10.57
C PRO A 119 1.84 -13.94 -11.87
N ALA A 120 0.93 -14.29 -12.78
CA ALA A 120 0.81 -13.65 -14.09
C ALA A 120 0.43 -12.16 -14.00
N ILE A 121 -0.48 -11.83 -13.09
CA ILE A 121 -0.72 -10.47 -12.61
C ILE A 121 -0.26 -10.37 -11.16
N HIS A 122 0.41 -9.27 -10.82
CA HIS A 122 0.93 -9.05 -9.47
C HIS A 122 1.07 -7.55 -9.16
N GLU A 123 1.09 -7.22 -7.88
CA GLU A 123 1.46 -5.87 -7.44
C GLU A 123 2.96 -5.71 -7.63
N LYS A 124 3.39 -4.57 -8.19
CA LYS A 124 4.82 -4.25 -8.27
C LYS A 124 5.22 -3.57 -6.97
N VAL A 125 5.93 -4.29 -6.12
CA VAL A 125 6.50 -3.75 -4.90
C VAL A 125 7.87 -3.16 -5.23
N ARG A 126 8.08 -1.90 -4.83
CA ARG A 126 9.36 -1.22 -4.92
C ARG A 126 9.58 -0.40 -3.66
N ASP A 127 10.70 -0.66 -2.99
CA ASP A 127 11.11 0.06 -1.79
C ASP A 127 12.56 0.55 -1.91
N GLU A 128 12.80 1.79 -1.46
CA GLU A 128 14.12 2.46 -1.48
C GLU A 128 14.51 2.99 -0.09
N SER A 129 13.82 2.57 0.97
CA SER A 129 14.06 3.04 2.34
C SER A 129 15.28 2.38 2.99
N PHE A 130 15.66 1.18 2.54
CA PHE A 130 16.71 0.39 3.16
C PHE A 130 18.13 0.86 2.81
N VAL A 131 19.02 0.81 3.79
CA VAL A 131 20.45 1.06 3.63
C VAL A 131 21.22 -0.21 4.01
N ALA A 132 22.08 -0.68 3.11
CA ALA A 132 22.93 -1.85 3.30
C ALA A 132 23.75 -1.73 4.59
N GLY A 133 23.64 -2.72 5.46
CA GLY A 133 24.40 -2.75 6.70
C GLY A 133 23.93 -1.79 7.79
N ASN A 134 22.80 -1.09 7.60
CA ASN A 134 22.19 -0.28 8.64
C ASN A 134 21.48 -1.20 9.65
N TRP A 135 21.87 -1.08 10.92
CA TRP A 135 21.24 -1.79 12.03
C TRP A 135 19.97 -1.12 12.54
N LEU A 136 19.73 0.14 12.14
CA LEU A 136 18.54 0.86 12.54
C LEU A 136 17.37 0.56 11.61
N THR A 137 16.19 0.42 12.19
CA THR A 137 14.93 0.30 11.44
C THR A 137 14.38 1.69 11.15
N ASP A 138 14.00 1.95 9.89
CA ASP A 138 13.43 3.22 9.43
C ASP A 138 14.29 4.45 9.75
N GLY A 139 15.61 4.34 9.55
CA GLY A 139 16.53 5.46 9.73
C GLY A 139 16.23 6.68 8.84
N SER A 140 15.53 6.48 7.73
CA SER A 140 15.03 7.55 6.86
C SER A 140 13.75 8.23 7.35
N PHE A 141 13.17 7.80 8.48
CA PHE A 141 11.97 8.41 9.07
C PHE A 141 10.76 8.48 8.12
N GLU A 142 10.45 7.37 7.46
CA GLU A 142 9.33 7.28 6.51
C GLU A 142 8.09 6.62 7.13
N ILE A 143 8.25 5.89 8.24
CA ILE A 143 7.19 5.09 8.86
C ILE A 143 6.67 5.79 10.13
N TRP A 144 5.52 6.45 9.97
CA TRP A 144 4.86 7.23 11.01
C TRP A 144 3.54 6.57 11.44
N THR A 145 3.32 6.46 12.75
CA THR A 145 2.02 6.06 13.32
C THR A 145 1.04 7.24 13.29
N SER A 146 1.56 8.46 13.35
CA SER A 146 0.81 9.71 13.17
C SER A 146 1.77 10.82 12.74
N THR A 147 1.28 11.99 12.34
CA THR A 147 2.11 13.16 11.98
C THR A 147 3.00 13.69 13.11
N SER A 148 2.87 13.18 14.34
CA SER A 148 3.67 13.55 15.51
C SER A 148 4.38 12.36 16.18
N ALA A 149 4.34 11.16 15.60
CA ALA A 149 4.95 9.97 16.18
C ALA A 149 5.49 8.99 15.12
N LEU A 150 6.79 8.72 15.19
CA LEU A 150 7.45 7.66 14.44
C LEU A 150 7.09 6.28 15.01
N THR A 151 6.99 5.28 14.15
CA THR A 151 6.59 3.92 14.56
C THR A 151 7.72 3.18 15.26
N ASN A 152 8.97 3.34 14.80
CA ASN A 152 10.12 2.55 15.26
C ASN A 152 11.07 3.31 16.20
N PHE A 153 10.67 4.49 16.66
CA PHE A 153 11.49 5.36 17.51
C PHE A 153 10.72 5.81 18.74
N THR A 154 11.44 6.02 19.83
CA THR A 154 10.92 6.54 21.09
C THR A 154 11.40 7.97 21.31
N THR A 155 10.55 8.83 21.83
CA THR A 155 10.88 10.22 22.17
C THR A 155 10.88 10.44 23.67
N SER A 156 11.72 11.37 24.12
CA SER A 156 11.70 11.88 25.48
C SER A 156 11.92 13.39 25.45
N GLY A 157 11.02 14.17 26.05
CA GLY A 157 11.13 15.63 26.21
C GLY A 157 10.92 16.47 24.94
N ILE A 158 11.20 15.92 23.76
CA ILE A 158 11.08 16.63 22.48
C ILE A 158 9.68 16.54 21.87
N THR A 159 9.38 17.50 21.00
CA THR A 159 8.24 17.47 20.07
C THR A 159 8.71 17.02 18.70
N LEU A 160 8.12 15.93 18.20
CA LEU A 160 8.28 15.47 16.83
C LEU A 160 7.19 15.99 15.92
N THR A 161 7.55 16.30 14.68
CA THR A 161 6.59 16.59 13.61
C THR A 161 7.09 16.00 12.29
N GLN A 162 6.23 15.25 11.61
CA GLN A 162 6.47 14.77 10.26
C GLN A 162 6.55 15.95 9.30
N THR A 163 7.63 16.04 8.52
CA THR A 163 7.83 17.14 7.58
C THR A 163 8.01 16.63 6.16
N SER A 164 7.14 17.06 5.24
CA SER A 164 7.25 16.82 3.80
C SER A 164 7.57 18.11 3.01
N THR A 165 7.98 19.17 3.71
CA THR A 165 8.30 20.46 3.09
C THR A 165 9.56 20.33 2.24
N ALA A 166 9.49 20.76 0.98
CA ALA A 166 10.63 20.72 0.07
C ALA A 166 11.87 21.38 0.68
N ASN A 167 13.03 20.76 0.50
CA ASN A 167 14.34 21.12 1.09
C ASN A 167 14.47 20.88 2.61
N LEU A 168 13.40 20.48 3.31
CA LEU A 168 13.44 20.13 4.74
C LEU A 168 13.34 18.62 4.98
N PHE A 169 13.52 17.82 3.94
CA PHE A 169 13.86 16.39 4.02
C PHE A 169 15.04 16.13 3.10
N LYS A 170 15.88 15.16 3.45
CA LYS A 170 17.08 14.80 2.71
C LYS A 170 16.82 13.62 1.78
N HIS A 171 16.00 12.66 2.23
CA HIS A 171 15.66 11.47 1.48
C HIS A 171 14.16 11.19 1.51
N GLY A 172 13.71 10.37 0.55
CA GLY A 172 12.35 9.86 0.45
C GLY A 172 11.30 10.96 0.45
N THR A 173 10.34 10.87 1.37
CA THR A 173 9.16 11.76 1.40
C THR A 173 9.13 12.63 2.66
N TYR A 174 9.66 12.12 3.77
CA TYR A 174 9.53 12.77 5.07
C TYR A 174 10.87 12.87 5.79
N SER A 175 10.99 13.88 6.63
CA SER A 175 12.01 13.94 7.68
C SER A 175 11.35 14.11 9.05
N ALA A 176 12.13 13.89 10.10
CA ALA A 176 11.73 14.18 11.46
C ALA A 176 12.14 15.61 11.85
N LYS A 177 11.15 16.49 12.02
CA LYS A 177 11.37 17.78 12.68
C LYS A 177 11.36 17.59 14.19
N ILE A 178 12.44 18.01 14.83
CA ILE A 178 12.61 18.02 16.28
C ILE A 178 12.57 19.47 16.77
N SER A 179 11.78 19.72 17.79
CA SER A 179 11.61 21.05 18.42
C SER A 179 11.07 20.90 19.84
N GLY A 180 10.81 22.02 20.53
CA GLY A 180 10.16 22.01 21.84
C GLY A 180 11.18 21.95 22.96
N SER A 181 10.98 21.14 24.00
CA SER A 181 11.94 21.08 25.12
C SER A 181 13.16 20.22 24.79
N THR A 182 14.19 20.32 25.62
CA THR A 182 15.37 19.46 25.47
C THR A 182 15.03 18.00 25.71
N GLY A 183 15.75 17.10 25.04
CA GLY A 183 15.48 15.67 25.11
C GLY A 183 16.10 14.91 23.96
N TYR A 184 15.51 13.78 23.59
CA TYR A 184 16.06 12.92 22.54
C TYR A 184 15.02 12.10 21.79
N LEU A 185 15.40 11.71 20.57
CA LEU A 185 14.83 10.61 19.78
C LEU A 185 15.75 9.40 19.92
N GLU A 186 15.20 8.20 20.12
CA GLU A 186 15.96 6.99 20.43
C GLU A 186 15.44 5.74 19.70
N GLN A 187 16.37 4.91 19.24
CA GLN A 187 16.13 3.49 18.96
C GLN A 187 17.11 2.64 19.79
N THR A 188 16.63 1.51 20.31
CA THR A 188 17.41 0.62 21.17
C THR A 188 17.57 -0.75 20.50
N VAL A 189 18.78 -1.30 20.55
CA VAL A 189 19.06 -2.71 20.24
C VAL A 189 19.34 -3.42 21.56
N ALA A 190 18.50 -4.38 21.92
CA ALA A 190 18.59 -5.14 23.18
C ALA A 190 18.55 -6.67 22.98
N GLU A 191 18.15 -7.15 21.80
CA GLU A 191 18.11 -8.58 21.51
C GLU A 191 19.52 -9.14 21.32
N TRP A 192 19.84 -10.21 22.07
CA TRP A 192 21.19 -10.79 22.05
C TRP A 192 21.61 -11.26 20.65
N ASP A 193 20.65 -11.71 19.85
CA ASP A 193 20.91 -12.14 18.47
C ASP A 193 21.43 -11.04 17.56
N ASP A 194 21.12 -9.78 17.86
CA ASP A 194 21.67 -8.62 17.15
C ASP A 194 22.91 -8.07 17.86
N LEU A 195 22.88 -8.03 19.19
CA LEU A 195 24.00 -7.55 20.01
C LEU A 195 25.29 -8.34 19.76
N LYS A 196 25.24 -9.67 19.58
CA LYS A 196 26.42 -10.51 19.33
C LYS A 196 27.20 -10.13 18.06
N HIS A 197 26.56 -9.47 17.11
CA HIS A 197 27.20 -8.99 15.89
C HIS A 197 27.87 -7.62 16.05
N LEU A 198 27.44 -6.85 17.05
CA LEU A 198 28.00 -5.56 17.40
C LEU A 198 29.04 -5.66 18.53
N ALA A 199 28.95 -6.68 19.39
CA ALA A 199 29.80 -6.88 20.54
C ALA A 199 31.29 -7.01 20.17
N GLY A 200 32.15 -6.27 20.86
CA GLY A 200 33.61 -6.26 20.64
C GLY A 200 34.03 -5.60 19.32
N ARG A 201 33.15 -4.81 18.68
CA ARG A 201 33.36 -4.23 17.35
C ARG A 201 33.25 -2.71 17.33
N ASN A 202 33.96 -2.10 16.39
CA ASN A 202 33.78 -0.68 16.06
C ASN A 202 32.51 -0.46 15.25
N VAL A 203 31.68 0.46 15.70
CA VAL A 203 30.47 0.91 15.01
C VAL A 203 30.51 2.40 14.77
N THR A 204 29.91 2.85 13.67
CA THR A 204 29.75 4.26 13.32
C THR A 204 28.26 4.58 13.26
N LEU A 205 27.83 5.55 14.06
CA LEU A 205 26.51 6.14 13.97
C LEU A 205 26.61 7.44 13.18
N SER A 206 25.74 7.65 12.22
CA SER A 206 25.66 8.88 11.43
C SER A 206 24.23 9.34 11.21
N CYS A 207 24.04 10.64 11.00
CA CYS A 207 22.76 11.27 10.73
C CYS A 207 22.93 12.43 9.76
N GLN A 208 21.98 12.60 8.85
CA GLN A 208 21.83 13.86 8.13
C GLN A 208 21.04 14.82 8.99
N VAL A 209 21.54 16.05 9.13
CA VAL A 209 20.95 17.07 10.00
C VAL A 209 20.87 18.38 9.24
N HIS A 210 19.76 19.10 9.41
CA HIS A 210 19.60 20.49 9.03
C HIS A 210 19.12 21.28 10.25
N SER A 211 19.91 22.27 10.68
CA SER A 211 19.53 23.18 11.77
C SER A 211 20.00 24.60 11.49
N ASN A 212 19.22 25.58 11.94
CA ASN A 212 19.57 27.00 11.87
C ASN A 212 20.25 27.49 13.17
N THR A 213 20.32 26.64 14.20
CA THR A 213 20.83 27.00 15.52
C THR A 213 22.05 26.15 15.83
N ALA A 214 23.18 26.80 16.09
CA ALA A 214 24.39 26.12 16.53
C ALA A 214 24.13 25.44 17.88
N ASP A 215 24.76 24.29 18.11
CA ASP A 215 24.68 23.56 19.38
C ASP A 215 23.26 23.09 19.76
N ASP A 216 22.34 23.08 18.79
CA ASP A 216 20.95 22.64 19.01
C ASP A 216 20.82 21.12 19.06
N LEU A 217 21.65 20.42 18.28
CA LEU A 217 21.53 18.99 18.09
C LEU A 217 22.89 18.31 18.00
N ARG A 218 22.97 17.11 18.59
CA ARG A 218 24.07 16.16 18.42
C ARG A 218 23.54 14.73 18.46
N ILE A 219 24.31 13.77 17.97
CA ILE A 219 23.96 12.35 18.08
C ILE A 219 24.84 11.67 19.12
N ALA A 220 24.39 10.52 19.63
CA ALA A 220 25.15 9.76 20.60
C ALA A 220 24.86 8.27 20.54
N ILE A 221 25.85 7.50 21.00
CA ILE A 221 25.71 6.08 21.30
C ILE A 221 25.73 5.94 22.82
N VAL A 222 24.66 5.39 23.39
CA VAL A 222 24.59 4.99 24.80
C VAL A 222 24.89 3.51 24.88
N TYR A 223 25.97 3.15 25.56
CA TYR A 223 26.51 1.79 25.65
C TYR A 223 26.77 1.41 27.11
N ASP A 224 26.97 0.12 27.37
CA ASP A 224 27.26 -0.45 28.70
C ASP A 224 26.25 -0.06 29.79
N GLY A 225 24.98 0.07 29.40
CA GLY A 225 23.89 0.47 30.29
C GLY A 225 23.82 1.95 30.64
N THR A 226 24.94 2.68 30.69
CA THR A 226 24.95 4.11 31.08
C THR A 226 26.00 5.01 30.41
N ASN A 227 27.03 4.47 29.76
CA ASN A 227 28.06 5.28 29.12
C ASN A 227 27.50 5.97 27.87
N ILE A 228 27.95 7.19 27.58
CA ILE A 228 27.46 7.95 26.43
C ILE A 228 28.65 8.55 25.68
N GLU A 229 28.75 8.22 24.39
CA GLU A 229 29.68 8.83 23.45
C GLU A 229 28.92 9.76 22.52
N TYR A 230 29.32 11.03 22.45
CA TYR A 230 28.64 12.06 21.66
C TYR A 230 29.41 12.37 20.38
N SER A 231 28.70 12.77 19.33
CA SER A 231 29.29 13.55 18.25
C SER A 231 29.58 14.98 18.73
N ASP A 232 30.30 15.73 17.90
CA ASP A 232 30.26 17.19 17.96
C ASP A 232 28.83 17.70 17.75
N TYR A 233 28.60 18.97 18.09
CA TYR A 233 27.34 19.64 17.80
C TYR A 233 27.23 20.05 16.33
N HIS A 234 25.99 20.11 15.82
CA HIS A 234 25.73 20.72 14.51
C HIS A 234 26.04 22.23 14.53
N PRO A 235 26.70 22.80 13.50
CA PRO A 235 27.14 24.20 13.49
C PRO A 235 26.00 25.22 13.29
N GLY A 236 24.80 24.78 12.89
CA GLY A 236 23.63 25.65 12.75
C GLY A 236 23.63 26.54 11.51
N ASP A 237 24.26 26.09 10.43
CA ASP A 237 24.50 26.85 9.21
C ASP A 237 23.30 26.93 8.25
N SER A 238 22.10 26.48 8.68
CA SER A 238 20.87 26.46 7.88
C SER A 238 21.00 25.68 6.57
N ALA A 239 21.77 24.60 6.60
CA ALA A 239 21.92 23.67 5.51
C ALA A 239 21.87 22.23 6.02
N TRP A 240 21.61 21.29 5.12
CA TRP A 240 21.86 19.89 5.39
C TRP A 240 23.36 19.64 5.47
N THR A 241 23.78 18.78 6.38
CA THR A 241 25.09 18.13 6.30
C THR A 241 25.33 17.53 4.90
N THR A 242 26.60 17.50 4.50
CA THR A 242 26.97 16.93 3.20
C THR A 242 27.04 15.41 3.29
N ASP A 243 26.87 14.72 2.16
CA ASP A 243 26.86 13.25 2.18
C ASP A 243 28.22 12.64 2.55
N SER A 244 29.31 13.37 2.31
CA SER A 244 30.66 13.00 2.72
C SER A 244 30.96 13.30 4.20
N GLU A 245 30.25 14.26 4.78
CA GLU A 245 30.42 14.69 6.18
C GLU A 245 29.06 14.79 6.89
N PRO A 246 28.34 13.67 7.07
CA PRO A 246 27.22 13.62 7.99
C PRO A 246 27.70 13.88 9.41
N LEU A 247 26.77 14.25 10.29
CA LEU A 247 27.05 14.22 11.71
C LEU A 247 27.33 12.78 12.12
N LYS A 248 28.47 12.52 12.77
CA LYS A 248 28.95 11.15 13.03
C LYS A 248 29.59 10.99 14.40
N VAL A 249 29.46 9.79 14.97
CA VAL A 249 30.16 9.35 16.18
C VAL A 249 30.56 7.88 16.01
N GLN A 250 31.74 7.51 16.51
CA GLN A 250 32.29 6.16 16.35
C GLN A 250 32.82 5.64 17.68
N ILE A 251 32.53 4.38 17.99
CA ILE A 251 32.98 3.72 19.22
C ILE A 251 33.18 2.21 19.04
N ALA A 252 34.03 1.61 19.87
CA ALA A 252 34.08 0.18 20.09
C ALA A 252 33.01 -0.24 21.11
N ILE A 253 32.08 -1.11 20.72
CA ILE A 253 31.11 -1.70 21.64
C ILE A 253 31.80 -2.77 22.49
N ASP A 254 31.43 -2.84 23.78
CA ASP A 254 31.90 -3.86 24.71
C ASP A 254 31.66 -5.29 24.22
N ASP A 255 32.42 -6.25 24.76
CA ASP A 255 32.31 -7.67 24.40
C ASP A 255 31.01 -8.33 24.89
N ASN A 256 30.32 -7.71 25.85
CA ASN A 256 29.09 -8.25 26.43
C ASN A 256 28.05 -7.15 26.72
N PRO A 257 27.57 -6.45 25.68
CA PRO A 257 26.59 -5.38 25.86
C PRO A 257 25.23 -5.99 26.24
N THR A 258 24.50 -5.31 27.12
CA THR A 258 23.13 -5.71 27.50
C THR A 258 22.06 -4.95 26.72
N ALA A 259 22.38 -3.73 26.31
CA ALA A 259 21.60 -2.92 25.38
C ALA A 259 22.49 -1.81 24.84
N ILE A 260 22.21 -1.37 23.61
CA ILE A 260 22.85 -0.20 22.99
C ILE A 260 21.74 0.72 22.51
N LYS A 261 21.82 2.01 22.84
CA LYS A 261 20.81 3.00 22.43
C LYS A 261 21.44 4.05 21.52
N PHE A 262 20.76 4.35 20.43
CA PHE A 262 21.19 5.32 19.43
C PHE A 262 20.29 6.52 19.53
N ARG A 263 20.87 7.67 19.87
CA ARG A 263 20.12 8.87 20.22
C ARG A 263 20.45 10.04 19.31
N ILE A 264 19.42 10.82 19.02
CA ILE A 264 19.51 12.17 18.49
C ILE A 264 19.07 13.10 19.61
N TYR A 265 19.99 13.86 20.18
CA TYR A 265 19.73 14.81 21.27
C TYR A 265 19.38 16.18 20.71
N HIS A 266 18.31 16.76 21.23
CA HIS A 266 17.97 18.16 21.05
C HIS A 266 18.26 18.88 22.37
N ASP A 267 19.31 19.67 22.39
CA ASP A 267 19.87 20.26 23.60
C ASP A 267 19.48 21.74 23.78
N THR A 268 18.82 22.37 22.78
CA THR A 268 18.38 23.77 22.86
C THR A 268 16.86 23.90 22.70
N ALA A 269 16.15 24.22 23.79
CA ALA A 269 14.67 24.25 23.83
C ALA A 269 13.97 25.29 22.90
N ALA A 270 14.70 26.21 22.29
CA ALA A 270 14.15 27.14 21.31
C ALA A 270 14.56 26.79 19.87
N GLY A 271 15.42 25.78 19.71
CA GLY A 271 15.93 25.33 18.44
C GLY A 271 14.90 24.54 17.65
N VAL A 272 15.16 24.43 16.36
CA VAL A 272 14.39 23.59 15.43
C VAL A 272 15.41 22.94 14.51
N SER A 273 15.38 21.62 14.50
CA SER A 273 16.25 20.81 13.68
C SER A 273 15.44 19.79 12.88
N TYR A 274 15.89 19.49 11.67
CA TYR A 274 15.35 18.42 10.83
C TYR A 274 16.41 17.34 10.74
N VAL A 275 16.01 16.10 10.95
CA VAL A 275 16.90 14.95 10.87
C VAL A 275 16.36 13.91 9.91
N ASP A 276 17.29 13.26 9.24
CA ASP A 276 17.04 12.27 8.21
C ASP A 276 18.22 11.30 8.12
N ASP A 277 18.01 10.16 7.48
CA ASP A 277 19.05 9.22 7.09
C ASP A 277 19.96 8.77 8.24
N PHE A 278 19.33 8.40 9.36
CA PHE A 278 19.98 7.93 10.58
C PHE A 278 20.46 6.49 10.43
N ARG A 279 21.76 6.27 10.59
CA ARG A 279 22.42 5.01 10.22
C ARG A 279 23.36 4.54 11.30
N LEU A 280 23.29 3.25 11.64
CA LEU A 280 24.32 2.56 12.42
C LEU A 280 24.99 1.53 11.53
N ILE A 281 26.30 1.69 11.30
CA ILE A 281 27.11 0.81 10.45
C ILE A 281 28.14 0.08 11.31
N GLY A 282 28.11 -1.25 11.28
CA GLY A 282 29.07 -2.14 11.96
C GLY A 282 30.09 -2.80 11.01
N PRO A 283 30.99 -3.65 11.53
CA PRO A 283 31.97 -4.36 10.71
C PRO A 283 31.39 -5.55 9.95
N ASP A 284 30.23 -6.06 10.36
CA ASP A 284 29.49 -7.11 9.66
C ASP A 284 28.18 -6.48 9.14
N GLY A 285 27.82 -6.76 7.88
CA GLY A 285 26.62 -6.19 7.27
C GLY A 285 25.36 -6.62 8.04
N ALA A 286 24.59 -5.66 8.54
CA ALA A 286 23.32 -5.89 9.22
C ALA A 286 22.36 -6.77 8.41
N ARG A 287 21.56 -7.56 9.13
CA ARG A 287 20.40 -8.25 8.58
C ARG A 287 19.28 -7.22 8.42
N LEU A 288 18.76 -7.08 7.21
CA LEU A 288 17.68 -6.16 6.88
C LEU A 288 16.37 -6.91 6.86
N TYR A 289 15.41 -6.52 7.70
CA TYR A 289 14.07 -7.12 7.70
C TYR A 289 13.23 -6.55 6.56
N ILE A 290 12.89 -7.41 5.59
CA ILE A 290 12.12 -7.05 4.40
C ILE A 290 10.72 -7.70 4.39
N GLY A 291 10.39 -8.52 5.41
CA GLY A 291 9.08 -9.19 5.50
C GLY A 291 7.88 -8.24 5.60
N GLY A 292 8.12 -6.98 6.01
CA GLY A 292 7.09 -5.93 6.01
C GLY A 292 6.73 -5.36 4.63
N LEU A 293 7.48 -5.69 3.57
CA LEU A 293 7.30 -5.08 2.24
C LEU A 293 6.11 -5.64 1.45
N GLY A 294 5.45 -6.70 1.92
CA GLY A 294 4.37 -7.34 1.17
C GLY A 294 4.84 -8.10 -0.08
N LEU A 295 6.12 -8.47 -0.13
CA LEU A 295 6.69 -9.31 -1.17
C LEU A 295 6.13 -10.73 -1.08
N ALA A 296 5.82 -11.33 -2.22
CA ALA A 296 5.42 -12.73 -2.30
C ALA A 296 6.53 -13.62 -1.71
N GLN A 297 6.16 -14.44 -0.73
CA GLN A 297 7.09 -15.29 0.02
C GLN A 297 8.23 -14.54 0.72
N ASN A 298 8.12 -13.22 0.92
CA ASN A 298 9.20 -12.35 1.42
C ASN A 298 10.47 -12.37 0.56
N VAL A 299 10.35 -12.67 -0.74
CA VAL A 299 11.49 -12.76 -1.65
C VAL A 299 11.43 -11.62 -2.65
N PRO A 300 12.48 -10.79 -2.74
CA PRO A 300 12.56 -9.81 -3.79
C PRO A 300 12.93 -10.48 -5.11
N HIS A 301 12.40 -9.95 -6.19
CA HIS A 301 12.79 -10.35 -7.55
C HIS A 301 14.15 -9.77 -7.92
N GLN A 302 14.44 -8.55 -7.45
CA GLN A 302 15.68 -7.86 -7.73
C GLN A 302 16.06 -6.96 -6.55
N VAL A 303 17.36 -6.94 -6.24
CA VAL A 303 17.96 -5.97 -5.33
C VAL A 303 19.03 -5.21 -6.09
N SER A 304 19.01 -3.89 -5.99
CA SER A 304 19.99 -3.01 -6.61
C SER A 304 20.53 -2.02 -5.59
N VAL A 305 21.71 -1.46 -5.83
CA VAL A 305 22.37 -0.50 -4.96
C VAL A 305 22.54 0.84 -5.66
N GLU A 306 22.37 1.91 -4.90
CA GLU A 306 22.66 3.28 -5.33
C GLU A 306 24.18 3.48 -5.49
N GLN A 307 24.60 4.10 -6.60
CA GLN A 307 26.01 4.46 -6.80
C GLN A 307 26.37 5.73 -6.02
N SER A 308 27.66 6.05 -5.95
CA SER A 308 28.29 7.01 -5.03
C SER A 308 27.75 8.45 -5.00
N ASN A 309 26.79 8.85 -5.83
CA ASN A 309 26.37 10.25 -5.95
C ASN A 309 24.85 10.44 -5.79
N TYR A 310 24.44 10.86 -4.60
CA TYR A 310 23.06 11.29 -4.26
C TYR A 310 22.48 12.32 -5.23
N ASN A 311 23.32 13.20 -5.78
CA ASN A 311 22.87 14.33 -6.58
C ASN A 311 22.70 14.00 -8.07
N GLN A 312 23.26 12.90 -8.56
CA GLN A 312 23.29 12.60 -10.01
C GLN A 312 22.32 11.52 -10.46
N ARG A 313 21.54 10.92 -9.55
CA ARG A 313 20.60 9.82 -9.86
C ARG A 313 21.26 8.76 -10.75
N ASP A 314 22.50 8.41 -10.42
CA ASP A 314 23.26 7.39 -11.16
C ASP A 314 22.44 6.09 -11.26
N PRO A 315 22.58 5.31 -12.35
CA PRO A 315 21.81 4.10 -12.53
C PRO A 315 22.12 3.10 -11.41
N TRP A 316 21.06 2.54 -10.83
CA TRP A 316 21.14 1.55 -9.77
C TRP A 316 21.83 0.29 -10.28
N LEU A 317 22.85 -0.19 -9.55
CA LEU A 317 23.59 -1.38 -9.93
C LEU A 317 22.93 -2.61 -9.31
N ARG A 318 22.56 -3.59 -10.13
CA ARG A 318 22.02 -4.86 -9.63
C ARG A 318 23.04 -5.59 -8.76
N LEU A 319 22.59 -6.09 -7.62
CA LEU A 319 23.37 -6.97 -6.75
C LEU A 319 23.01 -8.42 -7.06
N ASP A 320 24.00 -9.21 -7.45
CA ASP A 320 23.81 -10.64 -7.73
C ASP A 320 24.03 -11.53 -6.49
N MET A 321 24.65 -11.00 -5.43
CA MET A 321 25.01 -11.74 -4.21
C MET A 321 24.21 -11.29 -2.98
N THR A 322 22.88 -11.31 -3.05
CA THR A 322 22.01 -11.09 -1.90
C THR A 322 21.54 -12.42 -1.32
N GLN A 323 21.70 -12.61 -0.01
CA GLN A 323 21.21 -13.82 0.66
C GLN A 323 19.88 -13.51 1.35
N PHE A 324 18.94 -14.45 1.25
CA PHE A 324 17.59 -14.31 1.78
C PHE A 324 17.28 -15.47 2.70
N ASN A 325 16.69 -15.16 3.85
CA ASN A 325 16.05 -16.15 4.70
C ASN A 325 14.54 -16.13 4.44
N PHE A 326 14.05 -17.18 3.78
CA PHE A 326 12.64 -17.34 3.41
C PHE A 326 11.71 -17.49 4.62
N GLU A 327 12.22 -18.01 5.74
CA GLU A 327 11.40 -18.28 6.93
C GLU A 327 11.14 -17.00 7.74
N ASP A 328 12.16 -16.15 7.87
CA ASP A 328 12.11 -14.99 8.77
C ASP A 328 11.99 -13.64 8.05
N GLY A 329 12.04 -13.61 6.71
CA GLY A 329 11.89 -12.38 5.93
C GLY A 329 13.07 -11.41 6.05
N TYR A 330 14.26 -11.92 6.38
CA TYR A 330 15.49 -11.14 6.45
C TYR A 330 16.35 -11.32 5.18
N MET A 331 17.03 -10.23 4.80
CA MET A 331 18.01 -10.17 3.74
C MET A 331 19.38 -9.75 4.30
N THR A 332 20.46 -10.26 3.72
CA THR A 332 21.82 -9.74 3.92
C THR A 332 22.48 -9.35 2.60
N THR A 333 23.35 -8.34 2.67
CA THR A 333 24.15 -7.86 1.54
C THR A 333 25.64 -7.99 1.85
N PRO A 334 26.24 -9.20 1.74
CA PRO A 334 27.64 -9.43 2.07
C PRO A 334 28.57 -8.49 1.31
N GLY A 335 29.51 -7.86 2.04
CA GLY A 335 30.51 -6.95 1.47
C GLY A 335 30.00 -5.56 1.06
N LEU A 336 28.69 -5.30 1.14
CA LEU A 336 28.10 -4.00 0.88
C LEU A 336 27.62 -3.34 2.18
N LYS A 337 28.00 -2.07 2.37
CA LYS A 337 27.62 -1.28 3.54
C LYS A 337 27.44 0.17 3.18
N ASP A 338 26.62 0.85 3.96
CA ASP A 338 26.38 2.29 3.90
C ASP A 338 26.03 2.76 2.48
N ARG A 339 25.18 1.98 1.82
CA ARG A 339 24.66 2.26 0.49
C ARG A 339 23.20 1.94 0.44
N ARG A 340 22.41 2.81 -0.18
CA ARG A 340 20.98 2.61 -0.29
C ARG A 340 20.64 1.47 -1.23
N LEU A 341 19.60 0.73 -0.89
CA LEU A 341 19.11 -0.41 -1.63
C LEU A 341 17.77 -0.08 -2.28
N ARG A 342 17.59 -0.59 -3.49
CA ARG A 342 16.30 -0.68 -4.16
C ARG A 342 15.90 -2.14 -4.16
N ILE A 343 14.79 -2.42 -3.51
CA ILE A 343 14.22 -3.76 -3.41
C ILE A 343 12.98 -3.78 -4.28
N GLU A 344 12.97 -4.66 -5.28
CA GLU A 344 11.88 -4.80 -6.23
C GLU A 344 11.37 -6.23 -6.24
N GLY A 345 10.05 -6.41 -6.29
CA GLY A 345 9.47 -7.74 -6.38
C GLY A 345 7.98 -7.75 -6.67
N MET A 346 7.41 -8.94 -6.55
CA MET A 346 5.99 -9.21 -6.81
C MET A 346 5.26 -9.25 -5.48
N GLY A 347 4.20 -8.48 -5.33
CA GLY A 347 3.26 -8.56 -4.21
C GLY A 347 1.97 -9.29 -4.60
N TYR A 348 1.25 -9.77 -3.60
CA TYR A 348 -0.07 -10.37 -3.80
C TYR A 348 -1.10 -9.29 -4.16
N LEU A 349 -1.99 -9.61 -5.10
CA LEU A 349 -3.06 -8.71 -5.50
C LEU A 349 -4.35 -8.99 -4.75
N ASP A 350 -4.95 -7.92 -4.24
CA ASP A 350 -6.31 -7.92 -3.71
C ASP A 350 -6.93 -6.53 -3.92
N PHE A 351 -8.25 -6.45 -3.90
CA PHE A 351 -8.95 -5.18 -3.78
C PHE A 351 -9.04 -4.80 -2.31
N LEU A 352 -8.50 -3.64 -1.96
CA LEU A 352 -8.41 -3.17 -0.59
C LEU A 352 -9.31 -1.95 -0.36
N ALA A 353 -10.05 -1.98 0.74
CA ALA A 353 -10.69 -0.81 1.34
C ALA A 353 -10.14 -0.64 2.75
N SER A 354 -9.55 0.51 3.05
CA SER A 354 -8.87 0.77 4.33
C SER A 354 -7.87 -0.33 4.73
N GLY A 355 -7.12 -0.85 3.76
CA GLY A 355 -6.07 -1.87 3.98
C GLY A 355 -6.59 -3.30 4.15
N SER A 356 -7.90 -3.54 4.08
CA SER A 356 -8.49 -4.88 4.18
C SER A 356 -9.10 -5.33 2.86
N SER A 357 -9.02 -6.62 2.55
CA SER A 357 -9.67 -7.18 1.37
C SER A 357 -11.17 -6.88 1.38
N SER A 358 -11.69 -6.40 0.25
CA SER A 358 -13.05 -5.87 0.18
C SER A 358 -13.64 -5.99 -1.22
N THR A 359 -14.95 -6.22 -1.27
CA THR A 359 -15.77 -6.11 -2.48
C THR A 359 -16.49 -4.77 -2.58
N ALA A 360 -16.18 -3.81 -1.69
CA ALA A 360 -16.80 -2.49 -1.70
C ALA A 360 -16.47 -1.72 -2.99
N TRP A 361 -17.41 -0.87 -3.42
CA TRP A 361 -17.25 -0.03 -4.61
C TRP A 361 -16.09 0.97 -4.52
N THR A 362 -15.73 1.35 -3.29
CA THR A 362 -14.59 2.21 -2.96
C THR A 362 -13.25 1.46 -2.89
N ALA A 363 -13.26 0.13 -2.98
CA ALA A 363 -12.04 -0.65 -2.95
C ALA A 363 -11.16 -0.35 -4.17
N THR A 364 -9.86 -0.44 -3.99
CA THR A 364 -8.87 -0.19 -5.05
C THR A 364 -7.88 -1.34 -5.15
N ILE A 365 -7.26 -1.49 -6.32
CA ILE A 365 -6.23 -2.49 -6.59
C ILE A 365 -4.99 -1.81 -7.19
N ASN A 366 -3.80 -2.26 -6.80
CA ASN A 366 -2.52 -1.65 -7.19
C ASN A 366 -1.99 -2.15 -8.55
N ILE A 367 -2.85 -2.14 -9.57
CA ILE A 367 -2.50 -2.41 -10.97
C ILE A 367 -3.18 -1.39 -11.90
N ASN A 368 -2.72 -1.36 -13.14
CA ASN A 368 -3.30 -0.60 -14.24
C ASN A 368 -3.23 -1.43 -15.54
N SER A 369 -3.79 -0.89 -16.64
CA SER A 369 -3.68 -1.52 -17.96
C SER A 369 -2.20 -1.65 -18.35
N PRO A 370 -1.76 -2.80 -18.91
CA PRO A 370 -2.59 -3.91 -19.43
C PRO A 370 -2.98 -5.00 -18.41
N GLN A 371 -2.48 -4.96 -17.17
CA GLN A 371 -2.78 -6.01 -16.18
C GLN A 371 -4.26 -6.04 -15.79
N THR A 372 -4.93 -4.89 -15.75
CA THR A 372 -6.38 -4.80 -15.51
C THR A 372 -7.19 -5.55 -16.56
N ASP A 373 -6.71 -5.61 -17.81
CA ASP A 373 -7.43 -6.29 -18.90
C ASP A 373 -7.35 -7.82 -18.74
N ILE A 374 -6.20 -8.32 -18.27
CA ILE A 374 -6.01 -9.73 -17.93
C ILE A 374 -6.89 -10.10 -16.72
N LEU A 375 -6.91 -9.25 -15.69
CA LEU A 375 -7.76 -9.42 -14.51
C LEU A 375 -9.24 -9.53 -14.90
N VAL A 376 -9.70 -8.60 -15.75
CA VAL A 376 -11.08 -8.57 -16.23
C VAL A 376 -11.42 -9.83 -17.02
N ALA A 377 -10.53 -10.27 -17.92
CA ALA A 377 -10.74 -11.50 -18.68
C ALA A 377 -10.87 -12.74 -17.77
N GLN A 378 -10.06 -12.81 -16.70
CA GLN A 378 -10.13 -13.90 -15.73
C GLN A 378 -11.41 -13.84 -14.88
N ALA A 379 -11.88 -12.65 -14.52
CA ALA A 379 -13.16 -12.48 -13.83
C ALA A 379 -14.36 -12.86 -14.72
N ALA A 380 -14.31 -12.52 -16.01
CA ALA A 380 -15.31 -12.94 -16.98
C ALA A 380 -15.39 -14.47 -17.09
N LEU A 381 -14.23 -15.14 -17.18
CA LEU A 381 -14.18 -16.60 -17.19
C LEU A 381 -14.80 -17.20 -15.92
N TYR A 382 -14.54 -16.61 -14.76
CA TYR A 382 -15.13 -17.05 -13.49
C TYR A 382 -16.65 -16.95 -13.49
N LEU A 383 -17.20 -15.82 -13.94
CA LEU A 383 -18.65 -15.60 -14.03
C LEU A 383 -19.33 -16.55 -15.00
N TYR A 384 -18.76 -16.75 -16.20
CA TYR A 384 -19.31 -17.69 -17.17
C TYR A 384 -19.23 -19.14 -16.69
N THR A 385 -18.17 -19.50 -15.97
CA THR A 385 -18.06 -20.82 -15.35
C THR A 385 -19.18 -21.04 -14.34
N TRP A 386 -19.45 -20.06 -13.47
CA TRP A 386 -20.58 -20.10 -12.53
C TRP A 386 -21.93 -20.21 -13.22
N MET A 387 -22.15 -19.45 -14.30
CA MET A 387 -23.39 -19.51 -15.08
C MET A 387 -23.60 -20.87 -15.75
N SER A 388 -22.51 -21.53 -16.15
CA SER A 388 -22.58 -22.87 -16.76
C SER A 388 -22.80 -23.99 -15.74
N MET A 389 -22.61 -23.73 -14.45
CA MET A 389 -22.91 -24.70 -13.40
C MET A 389 -24.43 -24.79 -13.18
N PRO A 390 -25.00 -26.00 -13.03
CA PRO A 390 -26.42 -26.16 -12.79
C PRO A 390 -26.81 -25.48 -11.48
N ASN A 391 -27.68 -24.47 -11.55
CA ASN A 391 -28.22 -23.80 -10.37
C ASN A 391 -29.22 -24.73 -9.66
N PHE A 392 -29.04 -24.95 -8.35
CA PHE A 392 -29.81 -25.93 -7.60
C PHE A 392 -31.09 -25.30 -7.06
N ASP A 393 -32.18 -25.37 -7.81
CA ASP A 393 -33.50 -24.90 -7.34
C ASP A 393 -34.08 -25.75 -6.18
N SER A 394 -33.41 -26.83 -5.79
CA SER A 394 -33.72 -27.63 -4.60
C SER A 394 -32.50 -28.47 -4.21
N GLY A 395 -32.40 -28.88 -2.94
CA GLY A 395 -31.30 -29.67 -2.38
C GLY A 395 -31.17 -31.12 -2.89
N THR A 396 -31.53 -31.40 -4.13
CA THR A 396 -31.36 -32.71 -4.76
C THR A 396 -30.02 -32.77 -5.50
N THR A 397 -29.19 -33.74 -5.10
CA THR A 397 -27.82 -33.96 -5.59
C THR A 397 -27.75 -34.60 -7.00
N GLU A 398 -28.88 -34.97 -7.60
CA GLU A 398 -28.95 -35.64 -8.91
C GLU A 398 -28.43 -34.76 -10.05
N ARG A 399 -28.75 -33.47 -10.07
CA ARG A 399 -28.25 -32.54 -11.09
C ARG A 399 -26.76 -32.24 -10.93
N PHE A 400 -26.23 -32.31 -9.71
CA PHE A 400 -24.79 -32.18 -9.43
C PHE A 400 -24.03 -33.40 -10.00
N GLN A 401 -24.57 -34.60 -9.83
CA GLN A 401 -24.01 -35.82 -10.40
C GLN A 401 -24.02 -35.80 -11.94
N GLN A 402 -25.08 -35.29 -12.56
CA GLN A 402 -25.14 -35.10 -14.02
C GLN A 402 -24.13 -34.05 -14.52
N GLY A 403 -23.94 -32.95 -13.78
CA GLY A 403 -22.92 -31.94 -14.05
C GLY A 403 -21.49 -32.47 -13.90
N MET A 404 -21.20 -33.29 -12.89
CA MET A 404 -19.92 -34.00 -12.79
C MET A 404 -19.71 -34.96 -13.97
N GLY A 405 -20.77 -35.57 -14.50
CA GLY A 405 -20.70 -36.40 -15.71
C GLY A 405 -20.24 -35.65 -16.96
N PHE A 406 -20.55 -34.36 -17.08
CA PHE A 406 -20.01 -33.50 -18.15
C PHE A 406 -18.49 -33.31 -18.00
N TRP A 407 -18.00 -33.11 -16.77
CA TRP A 407 -16.57 -32.97 -16.48
C TRP A 407 -15.79 -34.30 -16.48
N GLN A 408 -16.46 -35.43 -16.27
CA GLN A 408 -15.88 -36.78 -16.33
C GLN A 408 -15.90 -37.36 -17.77
N GLY A 409 -16.58 -36.69 -18.71
CA GLY A 409 -16.71 -37.11 -20.11
C GLY A 409 -15.67 -36.54 -21.08
N THR A 410 -14.69 -35.79 -20.58
CA THR A 410 -13.44 -35.39 -21.25
C THR A 410 -12.27 -36.11 -20.59
#